data_AF-A0A968CVK4-F1
#
_entry.id   AF-A0A968CVK4-F1
#
_cell.length_a   1.000
_cell.length_b   1.000
_cell.length_c   1.000
_cell.angle_alpha   90.00
_cell.angle_beta   90.00
_cell.angle_gamma   90.00
#
_symmetry.space_group_name_H-M   'P 1'
#
loop_
_entity.id
_entity.type
_entity.pdbx_description
1 polymer ?
#
loop_
_entity_poly.entity_id
_entity_poly.type
_entity_poly.pdbx_seq_one_letter_code
_entity_poly.pdbx_strand_id
1 'polypeptide(L)'
;MKIKYFYIVTYYSLFLLIFLITSGCESQLHQEQSRVKEFHQEAQLVETQQTLLRWFYWVESKPMQLAKTYQNHTELFSLPTLQLVDKIFQQTKQPEQITELRAFKNYLQNEYINREIAAKEDTIRSIRSSAQFAFNGKNYVLKDVKQLLSGSLSKEEADKLFETILPKLQKLSSLRMSIDRQRTEVAQTLEFPSHIELASSIYYFSPTHIHQHAIELLSQTNSLYRSLL
;
A
#
# COMPACT_ATOMS: atom_id res chain seq x y z
N MET A 1 70.62 -10.04 2.92
CA MET A 1 69.58 -11.02 3.34
C MET A 1 68.33 -10.41 4.00
N LYS A 2 68.29 -9.11 4.36
CA LYS A 2 67.11 -8.49 5.03
C LYS A 2 65.95 -8.09 4.10
N ILE A 3 66.19 -7.90 2.81
CA ILE A 3 65.17 -7.40 1.85
C ILE A 3 64.10 -8.46 1.54
N LYS A 4 64.47 -9.76 1.49
CA LYS A 4 63.51 -10.85 1.20
C LYS A 4 62.48 -11.07 2.31
N TYR A 5 62.81 -10.81 3.57
CA TYR A 5 61.88 -10.96 4.70
C TYR A 5 60.79 -9.89 4.71
N PHE A 6 61.10 -8.66 4.25
CA PHE A 6 60.14 -7.56 4.24
C PHE A 6 59.00 -7.79 3.23
N TYR A 7 59.31 -8.32 2.04
CA TYR A 7 58.31 -8.63 1.01
C TYR A 7 57.39 -9.80 1.38
N ILE A 8 57.88 -10.77 2.14
CA ILE A 8 57.09 -11.91 2.57
C ILE A 8 56.07 -11.47 3.63
N VAL A 9 56.50 -10.68 4.63
CA VAL A 9 55.60 -10.19 5.69
C VAL A 9 54.51 -9.28 5.11
N THR A 10 54.84 -8.39 4.17
CA THR A 10 53.83 -7.52 3.53
C THR A 10 52.82 -8.29 2.69
N TYR A 11 53.25 -9.32 1.95
CA TYR A 11 52.33 -10.18 1.19
C TYR A 11 51.36 -10.95 2.09
N TYR A 12 51.85 -11.54 3.19
CA TYR A 12 50.99 -12.26 4.12
C TYR A 12 50.01 -11.33 4.83
N SER A 13 50.41 -10.12 5.23
CA SER A 13 49.49 -9.14 5.82
C SER A 13 48.43 -8.66 4.82
N LEU A 14 48.78 -8.47 3.54
CA LEU A 14 47.82 -8.09 2.51
C LEU A 14 46.81 -9.23 2.25
N PHE A 15 47.28 -10.48 2.21
CA PHE A 15 46.44 -11.65 1.98
C PHE A 15 45.46 -11.90 3.14
N LEU A 16 45.91 -11.70 4.38
CA LEU A 16 45.08 -11.84 5.58
C LEU A 16 44.01 -10.74 5.64
N LEU A 17 44.34 -9.52 5.21
CA LEU A 17 43.41 -8.40 5.15
C LEU A 17 42.36 -8.61 4.04
N ILE A 18 42.76 -9.11 2.86
CA ILE A 18 41.83 -9.50 1.79
C ILE A 18 40.90 -10.64 2.26
N PHE A 19 41.44 -11.67 2.91
CA PHE A 19 40.66 -12.81 3.42
C PHE A 19 39.62 -12.39 4.45
N LEU A 20 39.99 -11.53 5.42
CA LEU A 20 39.05 -11.00 6.42
C LEU A 20 37.93 -10.17 5.79
N ILE A 21 38.22 -9.39 4.75
CA ILE A 21 37.21 -8.60 4.03
C ILE A 21 36.25 -9.53 3.27
N THR A 22 36.77 -10.56 2.58
CA THR A 22 35.92 -11.46 1.80
C THR A 22 35.04 -12.35 2.68
N SER A 23 35.57 -12.87 3.79
CA SER A 23 34.81 -13.71 4.71
C SER A 23 33.75 -12.92 5.51
N GLY A 24 34.04 -11.65 5.84
CA GLY A 24 33.07 -10.76 6.48
C GLY A 24 31.85 -10.49 5.59
N CYS A 25 32.07 -10.19 4.30
CA CYS A 25 30.99 -9.90 3.35
C CYS A 25 30.04 -11.08 3.09
N GLU A 26 30.57 -12.31 3.00
CA GLU A 26 29.74 -13.50 2.78
C GLU A 26 28.87 -13.81 4.01
N SER A 27 29.42 -13.61 5.21
CA SER A 27 28.66 -13.76 6.46
C SER A 27 27.54 -12.72 6.61
N GLN A 28 27.80 -11.46 6.22
CA GLN A 28 26.81 -10.39 6.27
C GLN A 28 25.68 -10.61 5.27
N LEU A 29 25.99 -10.99 4.03
CA LEU A 29 24.98 -11.28 3.02
C LEU A 29 24.05 -12.40 3.48
N HIS A 30 24.60 -13.47 4.07
CA HIS A 30 23.78 -14.57 4.55
C HIS A 30 22.87 -14.16 5.74
N GLN A 31 23.36 -13.30 6.63
CA GLN A 31 22.55 -12.73 7.72
C GLN A 31 21.42 -11.85 7.18
N GLU A 32 21.72 -10.96 6.23
CA GLU A 32 20.73 -10.08 5.59
C GLU A 32 19.66 -10.88 4.84
N GLN A 33 20.04 -11.92 4.11
CA GLN A 33 19.10 -12.83 3.45
C GLN A 33 18.21 -13.57 4.46
N SER A 34 18.77 -14.00 5.59
CA SER A 34 18.00 -14.65 6.66
C SER A 34 17.00 -13.68 7.27
N ARG A 35 17.41 -12.43 7.49
CA ARG A 35 16.52 -11.37 7.98
C ARG A 35 15.38 -11.05 7.01
N VAL A 36 15.65 -11.00 5.71
CA VAL A 36 14.60 -10.82 4.68
C VAL A 36 13.59 -11.98 4.70
N LYS A 37 14.04 -13.22 4.94
CA LYS A 37 13.14 -14.37 5.10
C LYS A 37 12.26 -14.26 6.35
N GLU A 38 12.82 -13.81 7.47
CA GLU A 38 12.04 -13.53 8.69
C GLU A 38 10.96 -12.46 8.42
N PHE A 39 11.33 -11.36 7.76
CA PHE A 39 10.37 -10.33 7.37
C PHE A 39 9.28 -10.85 6.45
N HIS A 40 9.61 -11.76 5.53
CA HIS A 40 8.60 -12.39 4.67
C HIS A 40 7.59 -13.22 5.48
N GLN A 41 8.06 -14.00 6.45
CA GLN A 41 7.17 -14.77 7.34
C GLN A 41 6.30 -13.86 8.22
N GLU A 42 6.88 -12.79 8.76
CA GLU A 42 6.16 -11.79 9.54
C GLU A 42 5.08 -11.09 8.70
N ALA A 43 5.39 -10.73 7.45
CA ALA A 43 4.44 -10.15 6.50
C ALA A 43 3.24 -11.06 6.23
N GLN A 44 3.45 -12.37 6.06
CA GLN A 44 2.37 -13.33 5.85
C GLN A 44 1.40 -13.37 7.05
N LEU A 45 1.90 -13.22 8.28
CA LEU A 45 1.06 -13.14 9.48
C LEU A 45 0.20 -11.88 9.47
N VAL A 46 0.80 -10.72 9.15
CA VAL A 46 0.09 -9.44 9.05
C VAL A 46 -0.98 -9.51 7.95
N GLU A 47 -0.64 -10.01 6.77
CA GLU A 47 -1.57 -10.17 5.65
C GLU A 47 -2.76 -11.07 6.02
N THR A 48 -2.49 -12.19 6.70
CA THR A 48 -3.52 -13.11 7.17
C THR A 48 -4.47 -12.41 8.14
N GLN A 49 -3.92 -11.67 9.12
CA GLN A 49 -4.72 -10.91 10.08
C GLN A 49 -5.60 -9.86 9.38
N GLN A 50 -5.02 -9.07 8.48
CA GLN A 50 -5.77 -8.06 7.73
C GLN A 50 -6.85 -8.68 6.84
N THR A 51 -6.59 -9.83 6.23
CA THR A 51 -7.56 -10.56 5.40
C THR A 51 -8.74 -11.04 6.23
N LEU A 52 -8.50 -11.59 7.41
CA LEU A 52 -9.58 -11.96 8.35
C LEU A 52 -10.39 -10.73 8.78
N LEU A 53 -9.74 -9.61 9.09
CA LEU A 53 -10.44 -8.37 9.42
C LEU A 53 -11.33 -7.86 8.27
N ARG A 54 -10.84 -7.90 7.03
CA ARG A 54 -11.63 -7.57 5.83
C ARG A 54 -12.83 -8.50 5.68
N TRP A 55 -12.63 -9.80 5.88
CA TRP A 55 -13.70 -10.79 5.83
C TRP A 55 -14.79 -10.52 6.87
N PHE A 56 -14.43 -10.31 8.14
CA PHE A 56 -15.38 -9.99 9.21
C PHE A 56 -16.13 -8.68 8.96
N TYR A 57 -15.46 -7.67 8.39
CA TYR A 57 -16.11 -6.44 7.98
C TYR A 57 -17.13 -6.67 6.86
N TRP A 58 -16.81 -7.48 5.85
CA TRP A 58 -17.73 -7.76 4.74
C TRP A 58 -18.91 -8.65 5.15
N VAL A 59 -18.65 -9.72 5.89
CA VAL A 59 -19.67 -10.73 6.22
C VAL A 59 -20.51 -10.31 7.42
N GLU A 60 -19.89 -9.74 8.45
CA GLU A 60 -20.55 -9.45 9.73
C GLU A 60 -20.70 -7.95 10.01
N SER A 61 -20.24 -7.08 9.11
CA SER A 61 -20.19 -5.63 9.34
C SER A 61 -19.42 -5.23 10.61
N LYS A 62 -18.50 -6.07 11.08
CA LYS A 62 -17.67 -5.78 12.26
C LYS A 62 -16.72 -4.61 11.98
N PRO A 63 -16.46 -3.71 12.96
CA PRO A 63 -15.50 -2.65 12.78
C PRO A 63 -14.11 -3.19 12.43
N MET A 64 -13.53 -2.67 11.34
CA MET A 64 -12.18 -3.01 10.92
C MET A 64 -11.18 -1.95 11.41
N GLN A 65 -10.10 -2.40 12.03
CA GLN A 65 -9.04 -1.55 12.58
C GLN A 65 -7.69 -1.95 11.98
N LEU A 66 -7.47 -1.64 10.70
CA LEU A 66 -6.22 -1.98 10.01
C LEU A 66 -5.01 -1.25 10.61
N ALA A 67 -5.19 -0.03 11.14
CA ALA A 67 -4.08 0.70 11.74
C ALA A 67 -3.40 -0.08 12.88
N LYS A 68 -4.17 -0.88 13.62
CA LYS A 68 -3.65 -1.72 14.71
C LYS A 68 -2.80 -2.88 14.23
N THR A 69 -3.01 -3.40 13.01
CA THR A 69 -2.21 -4.51 12.50
C THR A 69 -0.77 -4.11 12.18
N TYR A 70 -0.45 -2.82 12.20
CA TYR A 70 0.90 -2.32 11.94
C TYR A 70 1.70 -1.99 13.21
N GLN A 71 1.05 -1.87 14.38
CA GLN A 71 1.67 -1.29 15.59
C GLN A 71 2.88 -2.08 16.10
N ASN A 72 2.87 -3.41 15.94
CA ASN A 72 3.96 -4.28 16.37
C ASN A 72 4.90 -4.67 15.21
N HIS A 73 4.68 -4.10 14.03
CA HIS A 73 5.36 -4.45 12.77
C HIS A 73 5.94 -3.19 12.10
N THR A 74 6.29 -2.17 12.88
CA THR A 74 6.76 -0.88 12.35
C THR A 74 8.09 -1.01 11.62
N GLU A 75 8.96 -1.91 12.07
CA GLU A 75 10.24 -2.22 11.41
C GLU A 75 10.02 -2.88 10.05
N LEU A 76 9.13 -3.88 9.96
CA LEU A 76 8.81 -4.58 8.73
C LEU A 76 8.40 -3.62 7.60
N PHE A 77 7.51 -2.69 7.91
CA PHE A 77 7.01 -1.70 6.95
C PHE A 77 7.78 -0.39 7.05
N SER A 78 9.11 -0.42 7.00
CA SER A 78 9.95 0.79 7.11
C SER A 78 10.83 1.00 5.88
N LEU A 79 11.31 2.23 5.68
CA LEU A 79 12.26 2.55 4.61
C LEU A 79 13.57 1.74 4.72
N PRO A 80 14.18 1.55 5.90
CA PRO A 80 15.34 0.66 6.05
C PRO A 80 15.08 -0.77 5.56
N THR A 81 13.90 -1.35 5.86
CA THR A 81 13.55 -2.70 5.41
C THR A 81 13.36 -2.75 3.90
N LEU A 82 12.72 -1.74 3.31
CA LEU A 82 12.61 -1.61 1.85
C LEU A 82 13.99 -1.55 1.17
N GLN A 83 14.91 -0.78 1.73
CA GLN A 83 16.29 -0.66 1.22
C GLN A 83 17.07 -1.97 1.36
N LEU A 84 16.89 -2.69 2.47
CA LEU A 84 17.49 -4.01 2.68
C LEU A 84 17.00 -5.01 1.62
N VAL A 85 15.69 -5.08 1.40
CA VAL A 85 15.10 -5.98 0.40
C VAL A 85 15.55 -5.61 -1.01
N ASP A 86 15.62 -4.31 -1.33
CA ASP A 86 16.15 -3.87 -2.63
C ASP A 86 17.62 -4.25 -2.81
N LYS A 87 18.47 -4.05 -1.80
CA LYS A 87 19.87 -4.47 -1.81
C LYS A 87 20.01 -5.97 -2.11
N ILE A 88 19.25 -6.81 -1.40
CA ILE A 88 19.26 -8.26 -1.62
C ILE A 88 18.74 -8.61 -3.02
N PHE A 89 17.70 -7.93 -3.49
CA PHE A 89 17.17 -8.09 -4.85
C PHE A 89 18.24 -7.81 -5.92
N GLN A 90 18.99 -6.71 -5.83
CA GLN A 90 20.05 -6.37 -6.80
C GLN A 90 21.23 -7.36 -6.80
N GLN A 91 21.48 -8.03 -5.67
CA GLN A 91 22.58 -8.99 -5.52
C GLN A 91 22.18 -10.43 -5.88
N THR A 92 20.87 -10.71 -5.97
CA THR A 92 20.34 -12.05 -6.24
C THR A 92 20.42 -12.37 -7.73
N LYS A 93 21.01 -13.53 -8.07
CA LYS A 93 21.16 -13.99 -9.46
C LYS A 93 20.21 -15.12 -9.84
N GLN A 94 19.60 -15.79 -8.86
CA GLN A 94 18.74 -16.94 -9.10
C GLN A 94 17.35 -16.47 -9.59
N PRO A 95 16.88 -16.90 -10.79
CA PRO A 95 15.64 -16.38 -11.38
C PRO A 95 14.39 -16.54 -10.51
N GLU A 96 14.26 -17.68 -9.83
CA GLU A 96 13.13 -17.95 -8.94
C GLU A 96 13.12 -16.98 -7.75
N GLN A 97 14.27 -16.80 -7.09
CA GLN A 97 14.42 -15.87 -5.97
C GLN A 97 14.21 -14.41 -6.39
N ILE A 98 14.62 -14.02 -7.61
CA ILE A 98 14.37 -12.68 -8.15
C ILE A 98 12.86 -12.42 -8.24
N THR A 99 12.07 -13.42 -8.64
CA THR A 99 10.62 -13.27 -8.78
C THR A 99 9.95 -13.13 -7.41
N GLU A 100 10.33 -13.96 -6.44
CA GLU A 100 9.84 -13.90 -5.07
C GLU A 100 10.20 -12.56 -4.39
N LEU A 101 11.47 -12.15 -4.46
CA LEU A 101 11.94 -10.88 -3.89
C LEU A 101 11.27 -9.67 -4.54
N ARG A 102 11.00 -9.73 -5.85
CA ARG A 102 10.25 -8.67 -6.54
C ARG A 102 8.82 -8.57 -6.02
N ALA A 103 8.12 -9.70 -5.89
CA ALA A 103 6.77 -9.72 -5.34
C ALA A 103 6.75 -9.19 -3.90
N PHE A 104 7.73 -9.61 -3.08
CA PHE A 104 7.85 -9.15 -1.70
C PHE A 104 8.18 -7.66 -1.60
N LYS A 105 9.11 -7.16 -2.42
CA LYS A 105 9.42 -5.73 -2.52
C LYS A 105 8.17 -4.92 -2.87
N ASN A 106 7.43 -5.34 -3.90
CA ASN A 106 6.19 -4.68 -4.31
C ASN A 106 5.14 -4.68 -3.20
N TYR A 107 4.99 -5.80 -2.48
CA TYR A 107 4.12 -5.90 -1.31
C TYR A 107 4.53 -4.89 -0.23
N LEU A 108 5.81 -4.85 0.15
CA LEU A 108 6.31 -3.94 1.18
C LEU A 108 6.12 -2.47 0.80
N GLN A 109 6.33 -2.10 -0.47
CA GLN A 109 6.11 -0.73 -0.94
C GLN A 109 4.64 -0.33 -0.81
N ASN A 110 3.73 -1.23 -1.17
CA ASN A 110 2.29 -1.00 -1.01
C ASN A 110 1.89 -0.90 0.47
N GLU A 111 2.39 -1.81 1.32
CA GLU A 111 2.08 -1.80 2.75
C GLU A 111 2.70 -0.63 3.51
N TYR A 112 3.87 -0.15 3.09
CA TYR A 112 4.47 1.08 3.62
C TYR A 112 3.52 2.26 3.46
N ILE A 113 2.91 2.43 2.29
CA ILE A 113 1.89 3.47 2.07
C ILE A 113 0.62 3.17 2.86
N ASN A 114 0.13 1.93 2.82
CA ASN A 114 -1.13 1.56 3.48
C ASN A 114 -1.06 1.83 4.98
N ARG A 115 0.08 1.56 5.62
CA ARG A 115 0.32 1.88 7.03
C ARG A 115 0.09 3.37 7.32
N GLU A 116 0.66 4.26 6.52
CA GLU A 116 0.60 5.71 6.73
C GLU A 116 -0.84 6.26 6.67
N ILE A 117 -1.70 5.62 5.89
CA ILE A 117 -3.10 6.04 5.70
C ILE A 117 -4.11 5.19 6.48
N ALA A 118 -3.69 4.10 7.11
CA ALA A 118 -4.58 3.10 7.69
C ALA A 118 -5.57 3.70 8.70
N ALA A 119 -5.11 4.63 9.56
CA ALA A 119 -5.96 5.28 10.55
C ALA A 119 -7.07 6.15 9.91
N LYS A 120 -6.78 6.81 8.79
CA LYS A 120 -7.78 7.59 8.05
C LYS A 120 -8.76 6.68 7.34
N GLU A 121 -8.30 5.56 6.77
CA GLU A 121 -9.18 4.55 6.18
C GLU A 121 -10.11 3.91 7.23
N ASP A 122 -9.60 3.59 8.43
CA ASP A 122 -10.42 3.11 9.55
C ASP A 122 -11.47 4.16 9.97
N THR A 123 -11.10 5.44 9.99
CA THR A 123 -12.03 6.55 10.25
C THR A 123 -13.12 6.64 9.18
N ILE A 124 -12.79 6.51 7.89
CA ILE A 124 -13.77 6.51 6.80
C ILE A 124 -14.75 5.33 6.94
N ARG A 125 -14.25 4.13 7.26
CA ARG A 125 -15.09 2.94 7.45
C ARG A 125 -16.02 3.10 8.65
N SER A 126 -15.50 3.64 9.75
CA SER A 126 -16.30 3.96 10.94
C SER A 126 -17.43 4.94 10.59
N ILE A 127 -17.12 6.07 9.94
CA ILE A 127 -18.14 7.04 9.51
C ILE A 127 -19.18 6.38 8.60
N ARG A 128 -18.76 5.59 7.60
CA ARG A 128 -19.71 4.91 6.68
C ARG A 128 -20.64 3.93 7.39
N SER A 129 -20.15 3.23 8.41
CA SER A 129 -20.91 2.21 9.13
C SER A 129 -21.79 2.76 10.26
N SER A 130 -21.41 3.88 10.88
CA SER A 130 -22.07 4.39 12.09
C SER A 130 -22.68 5.78 11.98
N ALA A 131 -22.36 6.59 10.96
CA ALA A 131 -22.86 7.95 10.88
C ALA A 131 -24.37 7.96 10.61
N GLN A 132 -25.12 8.39 11.63
CA GLN A 132 -26.57 8.45 11.60
C GLN A 132 -27.09 9.76 11.00
N PHE A 133 -28.27 9.71 10.42
CA PHE A 133 -29.05 10.87 10.01
C PHE A 133 -30.55 10.59 10.15
N ALA A 134 -31.32 11.65 10.40
CA ALA A 134 -32.77 11.57 10.48
C ALA A 134 -33.39 11.92 9.12
N PHE A 135 -34.29 11.10 8.61
CA PHE A 135 -35.02 11.34 7.37
C PHE A 135 -36.46 10.81 7.51
N ASN A 136 -37.45 11.63 7.15
CA ASN A 136 -38.88 11.30 7.27
C ASN A 136 -39.27 10.67 8.64
N GLY A 137 -38.77 11.25 9.73
CA GLY A 137 -39.09 10.81 11.11
C GLY A 137 -38.41 9.51 11.55
N LYS A 138 -37.52 8.92 10.74
CA LYS A 138 -36.75 7.71 11.07
C LYS A 138 -35.26 8.01 11.09
N ASN A 139 -34.52 7.24 11.87
CA ASN A 139 -33.06 7.29 11.90
C ASN A 139 -32.47 6.21 11.00
N TYR A 140 -31.50 6.62 10.18
CA TYR A 140 -30.77 5.76 9.26
C TYR A 140 -29.27 5.95 9.46
N VAL A 141 -28.47 5.04 8.91
CA VAL A 141 -27.02 5.21 8.78
C VAL A 141 -26.63 5.42 7.32
N LEU A 142 -25.47 6.04 7.06
CA LEU A 142 -25.04 6.37 5.70
C LEU A 142 -25.05 5.19 4.72
N LYS A 143 -24.79 3.96 5.19
CA LYS A 143 -24.86 2.76 4.33
C LYS A 143 -26.27 2.50 3.77
N ASP A 144 -27.32 2.99 4.43
CA ASP A 144 -28.71 2.78 4.03
C ASP A 144 -29.15 3.72 2.89
N VAL A 145 -28.36 4.76 2.58
CA VAL A 145 -28.70 5.76 1.55
C VAL A 145 -28.97 5.11 0.19
N LYS A 146 -28.18 4.10 -0.19
CA LYS A 146 -28.41 3.36 -1.45
C LYS A 146 -29.79 2.72 -1.49
N GLN A 147 -30.23 2.13 -0.38
CA GLN A 147 -31.54 1.50 -0.28
C GLN A 147 -32.65 2.55 -0.32
N LEU A 148 -32.48 3.67 0.37
CA LEU A 148 -33.43 4.78 0.34
C LEU A 148 -33.61 5.35 -1.07
N LEU A 149 -32.51 5.59 -1.78
CA LEU A 149 -32.54 6.10 -3.17
C LEU A 149 -33.11 5.09 -4.16
N SER A 150 -33.03 3.79 -3.88
CA SER A 150 -33.65 2.75 -4.72
C SER A 150 -35.16 2.61 -4.53
N GLY A 151 -35.72 3.27 -3.50
CA GLY A 151 -37.17 3.33 -3.29
C GLY A 151 -37.85 4.36 -4.18
N SER A 152 -39.19 4.42 -4.09
CA SER A 152 -40.00 5.40 -4.81
C SER A 152 -40.03 6.76 -4.10
N LEU A 153 -38.86 7.38 -3.92
CA LEU A 153 -38.79 8.76 -3.41
C LEU A 153 -39.29 9.74 -4.48
N SER A 154 -40.08 10.74 -4.07
CA SER A 154 -40.31 11.89 -4.93
C SER A 154 -39.01 12.65 -5.17
N LYS A 155 -38.99 13.54 -6.18
CA LYS A 155 -37.84 14.42 -6.40
C LYS A 155 -37.53 15.28 -5.17
N GLU A 156 -38.54 15.88 -4.55
CA GLU A 156 -38.33 16.70 -3.35
C GLU A 156 -37.80 15.88 -2.17
N GLU A 157 -38.25 14.64 -2.02
CA GLU A 157 -37.76 13.73 -0.98
C GLU A 157 -36.30 13.32 -1.22
N ALA A 158 -35.93 13.05 -2.48
CA ALA A 158 -34.55 12.77 -2.85
C ALA A 158 -33.64 13.97 -2.60
N ASP A 159 -34.05 15.18 -3.00
CA ASP A 159 -33.30 16.42 -2.76
C ASP A 159 -33.10 16.66 -1.26
N LYS A 160 -34.15 16.50 -0.45
CA LYS A 160 -34.08 16.61 1.02
C LYS A 160 -33.17 15.56 1.64
N LEU A 161 -33.19 14.32 1.12
CA LEU A 161 -32.27 13.27 1.56
C LEU A 161 -30.82 13.69 1.30
N PHE A 162 -30.52 14.19 0.09
CA PHE A 162 -29.19 14.67 -0.28
C PHE A 162 -28.72 15.81 0.63
N GLU A 163 -29.54 16.84 0.83
CA GLU A 163 -29.21 17.95 1.73
C GLU A 163 -28.91 17.48 3.16
N THR A 164 -29.68 16.51 3.66
CA THR A 164 -29.53 15.96 5.01
C THR A 164 -28.20 15.22 5.20
N ILE A 165 -27.75 14.49 4.18
CA ILE A 165 -26.52 13.69 4.23
C ILE A 165 -25.28 14.47 3.75
N LEU A 166 -25.46 15.57 3.02
CA LEU A 166 -24.39 16.33 2.38
C LEU A 166 -23.22 16.67 3.34
N PRO A 167 -23.43 17.17 4.58
CA PRO A 167 -22.32 17.46 5.48
C PRO A 167 -21.46 16.24 5.81
N LYS A 168 -22.07 15.05 5.89
CA LYS A 168 -21.35 13.80 6.17
C LYS A 168 -20.56 13.35 4.94
N LEU A 169 -21.15 13.51 3.74
CA LEU A 169 -20.45 13.23 2.48
C LEU A 169 -19.27 14.19 2.26
N GLN A 170 -19.42 15.47 2.59
CA GLN A 170 -18.33 16.46 2.55
C GLN A 170 -17.19 16.07 3.50
N LYS A 171 -17.50 15.64 4.72
CA LYS A 171 -16.49 15.11 5.66
C LYS A 171 -15.75 13.90 5.06
N LEU A 172 -16.46 12.94 4.50
CA LEU A 172 -15.85 11.77 3.83
C LEU A 172 -14.97 12.19 2.64
N SER A 173 -15.42 13.16 1.84
CA SER A 173 -14.66 13.71 0.72
C SER A 173 -13.35 14.36 1.19
N SER A 174 -13.40 15.18 2.24
CA SER A 174 -12.20 15.81 2.80
C SER A 174 -11.17 14.79 3.31
N LEU A 175 -11.62 13.70 3.93
CA LEU A 175 -10.75 12.61 4.38
C LEU A 175 -10.13 11.87 3.19
N ARG A 176 -10.89 11.62 2.12
CA ARG A 176 -10.37 11.00 0.89
C ARG A 176 -9.30 11.87 0.23
N MET A 177 -9.55 13.16 0.06
CA MET A 177 -8.54 14.09 -0.47
C MET A 177 -7.28 14.12 0.39
N SER A 178 -7.44 14.08 1.73
CA SER A 178 -6.28 14.01 2.63
C SER A 178 -5.50 12.69 2.49
N ILE A 179 -6.17 11.55 2.25
CA ILE A 179 -5.52 10.26 1.99
C ILE A 179 -4.74 10.33 0.68
N ASP A 180 -5.34 10.85 -0.39
CA ASP A 180 -4.70 10.89 -1.72
C ASP A 180 -3.46 11.79 -1.71
N ARG A 181 -3.53 12.93 -1.00
CA ARG A 181 -2.37 13.78 -0.76
C ARG A 181 -1.29 13.05 0.02
N GLN A 182 -1.63 12.39 1.13
CA GLN A 182 -0.65 11.67 1.94
C GLN A 182 -0.02 10.50 1.17
N ARG A 183 -0.80 9.76 0.36
CA ARG A 183 -0.26 8.71 -0.53
C ARG A 183 0.80 9.26 -1.47
N THR A 184 0.56 10.45 -2.02
CA THR A 184 1.50 11.15 -2.91
C THR A 184 2.75 11.58 -2.15
N GLU A 185 2.60 12.19 -0.97
CA GLU A 185 3.72 12.59 -0.10
C GLU A 185 4.59 11.36 0.27
N VAL A 186 3.99 10.23 0.61
CA VAL A 186 4.72 8.99 0.95
C VAL A 186 5.37 8.37 -0.28
N ALA A 187 4.71 8.34 -1.43
CA ALA A 187 5.30 7.84 -2.68
C ALA A 187 6.55 8.64 -3.10
N GLN A 188 6.57 9.95 -2.84
CA GLN A 188 7.74 10.80 -3.07
C GLN A 188 8.94 10.42 -2.19
N THR A 189 8.70 9.91 -0.98
CA THR A 189 9.78 9.36 -0.13
C THR A 189 10.39 8.08 -0.69
N LEU A 190 9.70 7.41 -1.62
CA LEU A 190 10.16 6.24 -2.37
C LEU A 190 10.67 6.63 -3.76
N GLU A 191 10.93 7.91 -4.02
CA GLU A 191 11.42 8.44 -5.29
C GLU A 191 10.42 8.34 -6.46
N PHE A 192 9.12 8.19 -6.18
CA PHE A 192 8.07 8.23 -7.20
C PHE A 192 7.39 9.62 -7.25
N PRO A 193 7.13 10.19 -8.44
CA PRO A 193 6.46 11.48 -8.56
C PRO A 193 5.06 11.54 -7.92
N SER A 194 4.35 10.41 -7.95
CA SER A 194 3.03 10.26 -7.35
C SER A 194 2.75 8.81 -6.94
N HIS A 195 1.71 8.60 -6.13
CA HIS A 195 1.25 7.24 -5.81
C HIS A 195 0.80 6.45 -7.06
N ILE A 196 0.32 7.14 -8.10
CA ILE A 196 -0.11 6.50 -9.35
C ILE A 196 1.11 5.96 -10.08
N GLU A 197 2.23 6.69 -10.09
CA GLU A 197 3.49 6.22 -10.69
C GLU A 197 4.13 5.08 -9.89
N LEU A 198 3.98 5.07 -8.57
CA LEU A 198 4.35 3.90 -7.80
C LEU A 198 3.47 2.70 -8.16
N ALA A 199 2.15 2.87 -8.20
CA ALA A 199 1.22 1.79 -8.55
C ALA A 199 1.47 1.26 -9.98
N SER A 200 1.78 2.13 -10.93
CA SER A 200 2.12 1.75 -12.31
C SER A 200 3.36 0.85 -12.34
N SER A 201 4.38 1.15 -11.52
CA SER A 201 5.59 0.35 -11.39
C SER A 201 5.35 -1.02 -10.74
N ILE A 202 4.43 -1.09 -9.76
CA ILE A 202 4.10 -2.32 -9.03
C ILE A 202 3.26 -3.27 -9.89
N TYR A 203 2.25 -2.73 -10.59
CA TYR A 203 1.24 -3.51 -11.32
C TYR A 203 1.47 -3.54 -12.83
N TYR A 204 2.58 -2.99 -13.32
CA TYR A 204 3.00 -3.03 -14.73
C TYR A 204 1.97 -2.48 -15.72
N PHE A 205 1.33 -1.35 -15.38
CA PHE A 205 0.42 -0.64 -16.28
C PHE A 205 0.96 0.76 -16.63
N SER A 206 0.44 1.36 -17.69
CA SER A 206 0.76 2.75 -18.06
C SER A 206 -0.44 3.65 -17.77
N PRO A 207 -0.31 4.63 -16.84
CA PRO A 207 -1.37 5.59 -16.57
C PRO A 207 -1.79 6.36 -17.82
N THR A 208 -0.82 6.72 -18.67
CA THR A 208 -1.05 7.42 -19.93
C THR A 208 -1.86 6.58 -20.91
N HIS A 209 -1.54 5.29 -21.06
CA HIS A 209 -2.29 4.41 -21.96
C HIS A 209 -3.72 4.17 -21.45
N ILE A 210 -3.90 3.98 -20.14
CA ILE A 210 -5.23 3.86 -19.53
C ILE A 210 -6.06 5.12 -19.79
N HIS A 211 -5.46 6.31 -19.60
CA HIS A 211 -6.12 7.58 -19.84
C HIS A 211 -6.57 7.74 -21.30
N GLN A 212 -5.69 7.42 -22.26
CA GLN A 212 -6.00 7.47 -23.68
C GLN A 212 -7.16 6.52 -24.05
N HIS A 213 -7.09 5.27 -23.60
CA HIS A 213 -8.16 4.29 -23.85
C HIS A 213 -9.48 4.71 -23.21
N ALA A 214 -9.44 5.32 -22.02
CA ALA A 214 -10.64 5.84 -21.36
C ALA A 214 -11.29 6.97 -22.17
N ILE A 215 -10.50 7.92 -22.70
CA ILE A 215 -11.01 9.00 -23.57
C ILE A 215 -11.63 8.43 -24.85
N GLU A 216 -10.95 7.48 -25.49
CA GLU A 216 -11.45 6.83 -26.70
C GLU A 216 -12.79 6.13 -26.43
N LEU A 217 -12.87 5.33 -25.38
CA LEU A 217 -14.09 4.63 -24.98
C LEU A 217 -15.22 5.61 -24.68
N LEU A 218 -14.94 6.70 -23.97
CA LEU A 218 -15.94 7.76 -23.71
C LEU A 218 -16.42 8.40 -25.01
N SER A 219 -15.53 8.65 -25.97
CA SER A 219 -15.93 9.23 -27.26
C SER A 219 -16.86 8.31 -28.05
N GLN A 220 -16.61 6.99 -28.02
CA GLN A 220 -17.39 5.96 -28.70
C GLN A 220 -18.76 5.73 -28.04
N THR A 221 -18.84 5.87 -26.71
CA THR A 221 -20.05 5.56 -25.93
C THR A 221 -20.94 6.77 -25.64
N ASN A 222 -20.43 7.99 -25.79
CA ASN A 222 -21.15 9.23 -25.46
C ASN A 222 -22.44 9.42 -26.26
N SER A 223 -22.47 9.06 -27.55
CA SER A 223 -23.70 9.15 -28.37
C SER A 223 -24.80 8.23 -27.86
N LEU A 224 -24.46 6.97 -27.55
CA LEU A 224 -25.38 6.01 -26.96
C LEU A 224 -25.87 6.47 -25.60
N TYR A 225 -24.97 6.91 -24.72
CA TYR A 225 -25.34 7.41 -23.39
C TYR A 225 -26.34 8.58 -23.47
N ARG A 226 -26.11 9.53 -24.39
CA ARG A 226 -27.02 10.68 -24.59
C ARG A 226 -28.41 10.27 -25.09
N SER A 227 -28.54 9.14 -25.79
CA SER A 227 -29.85 8.63 -26.23
C SER A 227 -30.68 7.98 -25.11
N LEU A 228 -30.05 7.69 -23.96
CA LEU A 228 -30.70 7.06 -22.80
C LEU A 228 -31.11 8.08 -21.72
N LEU A 229 -30.70 9.35 -21.85
CA LEU A 229 -31.07 10.46 -20.98
C LEU A 229 -32.30 11.19 -21.55
#